data_AF-A0A2R6NZW1-F1
#
_entry.id   AF-A0A2R6NZW1-F1
#
_cell.length_a   1.000
_cell.length_b   1.000
_cell.length_c   1.000
_cell.angle_alpha   90.00
_cell.angle_beta   90.00
_cell.angle_gamma   90.00
#
_symmetry.space_group_name_H-M   'P 1'
#
loop_
_entity.id
_entity.type
_entity.pdbx_description
1 polymer ?
#
loop_
_entity_poly.entity_id
_entity_poly.type
_entity_poly.pdbx_seq_one_letter_code
_entity_poly.pdbx_strand_id
1 'polypeptide(L)'
;MADGASAIIGIVAFGLHAVHKVYEVVDSIKDAPADILALKHDAKQVGSLLLQLQQSGVLDSGVAPPSVDLAMLMKIFEDALSQVELFIDKVAEDRRDGEIRVWKLQWFLKNGRCNKLRESLASLKISIIAIVAAYTSYVYRF
;
A
#
# COMPACT_ATOMS: atom_id res chain seq x y z
N MET A 1 15.76 -18.99 6.12
CA MET A 1 14.46 -18.94 5.43
C MET A 1 13.59 -18.02 6.27
N ALA A 2 13.07 -16.93 5.71
CA ALA A 2 12.15 -16.07 6.46
C ALA A 2 10.89 -16.90 6.75
N ASP A 3 10.56 -17.09 8.02
CA ASP A 3 9.28 -17.69 8.40
C ASP A 3 8.13 -16.75 7.98
N GLY A 4 6.92 -17.29 7.85
CA GLY A 4 5.80 -16.51 7.37
C GLY A 4 5.45 -15.29 8.25
N ALA A 5 5.80 -15.32 9.53
CA ALA A 5 5.61 -14.19 10.44
C ALA A 5 6.56 -13.02 10.10
N SER A 6 7.86 -13.28 9.91
CA SER A 6 8.85 -12.25 9.53
C SER A 6 8.53 -11.61 8.18
N ALA A 7 7.99 -12.38 7.23
CA ALA A 7 7.49 -11.85 5.96
C ALA A 7 6.35 -10.84 6.16
N ILE A 8 5.37 -11.16 7.03
CA ILE A 8 4.22 -10.28 7.28
C ILE A 8 4.64 -9.04 8.09
N ILE A 9 5.58 -9.17 9.03
CA ILE A 9 6.15 -8.01 9.75
C ILE A 9 6.81 -7.05 8.75
N GLY A 10 7.62 -7.57 7.83
CA GLY A 10 8.24 -6.77 6.77
C GLY A 10 7.21 -6.07 5.88
N ILE A 11 6.16 -6.78 5.49
CA ILE A 11 5.01 -6.25 4.74
C ILE A 11 4.33 -5.09 5.49
N VAL A 12 4.06 -5.25 6.78
CA VAL A 12 3.42 -4.21 7.61
C VAL A 12 4.31 -2.99 7.75
N ALA A 13 5.57 -3.17 8.11
CA ALA A 13 6.50 -2.07 8.31
C ALA A 13 6.71 -1.26 7.01
N PHE A 14 6.95 -1.95 5.89
CA PHE A 14 7.18 -1.31 4.60
C PHE A 14 5.90 -0.65 4.07
N GLY A 15 4.75 -1.34 4.18
CA GLY A 15 3.47 -0.80 3.77
C GLY A 15 3.08 0.47 4.52
N LEU A 16 3.29 0.52 5.84
CA LEU A 16 3.05 1.72 6.65
C LEU A 16 3.97 2.87 6.24
N HIS A 17 5.25 2.60 5.96
CA HIS A 17 6.19 3.59 5.46
C HIS A 17 5.73 4.19 4.11
N ALA A 18 5.32 3.34 3.17
CA ALA A 18 4.85 3.78 1.86
C ALA A 18 3.56 4.60 1.94
N VAL A 19 2.59 4.18 2.77
CA VAL A 19 1.37 4.97 3.02
C VAL A 19 1.71 6.35 3.56
N HIS A 20 2.61 6.44 4.53
CA HIS A 20 3.04 7.72 5.09
C HIS A 20 3.66 8.64 4.03
N LYS A 21 4.47 8.08 3.12
CA LYS A 21 5.06 8.84 2.01
C LYS A 21 4.03 9.36 1.02
N VAL A 22 3.03 8.55 0.65
CA VAL A 22 1.91 9.01 -0.20
C VAL A 22 1.19 10.19 0.46
N TYR A 23 0.97 10.11 1.77
CA TYR A 23 0.35 11.19 2.54
C TYR A 23 1.14 12.49 2.48
N GLU A 24 2.44 12.45 2.82
CA GLU A 24 3.33 13.61 2.78
C GLU A 24 3.35 14.26 1.38
N VAL A 25 3.44 13.42 0.34
CA VAL A 25 3.51 13.90 -1.05
C VAL A 25 2.20 14.55 -1.45
N VAL A 26 1.06 13.91 -1.21
CA VAL A 26 -0.24 14.49 -1.59
C VAL A 26 -0.52 15.79 -0.84
N ASP A 27 -0.17 15.88 0.45
CA ASP A 27 -0.36 17.12 1.23
C ASP A 27 0.57 18.26 0.80
N SER A 28 1.67 17.94 0.14
CA SER A 28 2.54 18.97 -0.46
C SER A 28 1.98 19.54 -1.77
N ILE A 29 0.97 18.92 -2.38
CA ILE A 29 0.36 19.36 -3.63
C ILE A 29 -0.78 20.34 -3.32
N LYS A 30 -0.55 21.63 -3.54
CA LYS A 30 -1.59 22.64 -3.45
C LYS A 30 -2.66 22.41 -4.52
N ASP A 31 -3.93 22.55 -4.16
CA ASP A 31 -5.08 22.37 -5.05
C ASP A 31 -5.07 20.98 -5.74
N ALA A 32 -4.70 19.94 -4.98
CA ALA A 32 -4.63 18.58 -5.47
C ALA A 32 -5.98 18.14 -6.10
N PRO A 33 -5.97 17.61 -7.32
CA PRO A 33 -7.17 17.19 -8.02
C PRO A 33 -7.80 15.96 -7.34
N ALA A 34 -9.11 15.76 -7.55
CA ALA A 34 -9.88 14.70 -6.92
C ALA A 34 -9.24 13.31 -7.05
N ASP A 35 -8.63 12.99 -8.20
CA ASP A 35 -7.96 11.72 -8.43
C ASP A 35 -6.72 11.52 -7.53
N ILE A 36 -5.96 12.59 -7.24
CA ILE A 36 -4.81 12.56 -6.32
C ILE A 36 -5.30 12.48 -4.86
N LEU A 37 -6.38 13.18 -4.53
CA LEU A 37 -7.02 13.07 -3.22
C LEU A 37 -7.59 11.66 -2.99
N ALA A 38 -8.08 11.00 -4.03
CA ALA A 38 -8.53 9.60 -3.97
C ALA A 38 -7.36 8.66 -3.63
N LEU A 39 -6.15 8.91 -4.16
CA LEU A 39 -4.96 8.13 -3.78
C LEU A 39 -4.63 8.28 -2.28
N LYS A 40 -4.73 9.50 -1.73
CA LYS A 40 -4.55 9.73 -0.29
C LYS A 40 -5.60 8.96 0.53
N HIS A 41 -6.84 8.95 0.08
CA HIS A 41 -7.90 8.18 0.72
C HIS A 41 -7.66 6.66 0.66
N ASP A 42 -7.25 6.14 -0.49
CA ASP A 42 -6.94 4.72 -0.67
C ASP A 42 -5.73 4.31 0.19
N ALA A 43 -4.70 5.16 0.25
CA ALA A 43 -3.56 4.99 1.14
C ALA A 43 -3.98 4.98 2.62
N LYS A 44 -4.95 5.83 3.03
CA LYS A 44 -5.53 5.79 4.39
C LYS A 44 -6.14 4.45 4.71
N GLN A 45 -6.91 3.89 3.79
CA GLN A 45 -7.58 2.61 4.00
C GLN A 45 -6.56 1.48 4.14
N VAL A 46 -5.54 1.46 3.27
CA VAL A 46 -4.42 0.51 3.37
C VAL A 46 -3.70 0.67 4.71
N GLY A 47 -3.33 1.89 5.10
CA GLY A 47 -2.67 2.15 6.38
C GLY A 47 -3.48 1.70 7.59
N SER A 48 -4.80 1.94 7.58
CA SER A 48 -5.69 1.46 8.63
C SER A 48 -5.72 -0.07 8.73
N LEU A 49 -5.71 -0.77 7.59
CA LEU A 49 -5.70 -2.23 7.58
C LEU A 49 -4.36 -2.80 8.05
N LEU A 50 -3.25 -2.17 7.67
CA LEU A 50 -1.91 -2.54 8.14
C LEU A 50 -1.77 -2.33 9.66
N LEU A 51 -2.31 -1.23 10.19
CA LEU A 51 -2.35 -0.98 11.64
C LEU A 51 -3.21 -2.02 12.36
N GLN A 52 -4.37 -2.38 11.81
CA GLN A 52 -5.21 -3.45 12.39
C GLN A 52 -4.47 -4.79 12.38
N LEU A 53 -3.78 -5.12 11.28
CA LEU A 53 -2.96 -6.33 11.19
C LEU A 53 -1.85 -6.31 12.25
N GLN A 54 -1.14 -5.18 12.40
CA GLN A 54 -0.11 -5.00 13.43
C GLN A 54 -0.66 -5.19 14.85
N GLN A 55 -1.84 -4.64 15.14
CA GLN A 55 -2.46 -4.66 16.47
C GLN A 55 -3.15 -5.99 16.81
N SER A 56 -3.45 -6.81 15.80
CA SER A 56 -4.20 -8.06 15.97
C SER A 56 -3.42 -9.22 16.61
N GLY A 57 -2.12 -9.05 16.92
CA GLY A 57 -1.28 -10.12 17.49
C GLY A 57 -1.01 -11.29 16.53
N VAL A 58 -1.54 -11.21 15.30
CA VAL A 58 -1.29 -12.17 14.20
C VAL A 58 0.20 -12.36 13.93
N LEU A 59 0.96 -11.26 14.03
CA LEU A 59 2.41 -11.23 13.88
C LEU A 59 3.15 -11.97 15.00
N ASP A 60 2.54 -12.10 16.18
CA ASP A 60 3.16 -12.72 17.35
C ASP A 60 2.98 -14.26 17.36
N SER A 61 2.08 -14.79 16.52
CA SER A 61 1.79 -16.23 16.49
C SER A 61 2.89 -17.08 15.84
N GLY A 62 3.83 -16.46 15.12
CA GLY A 62 4.96 -17.14 14.47
C GLY A 62 4.59 -18.09 13.32
N VAL A 63 3.30 -18.37 13.11
CA VAL A 63 2.80 -19.38 12.16
C VAL A 63 1.89 -18.72 11.14
N ALA A 64 2.34 -18.66 9.89
CA ALA A 64 1.46 -18.27 8.80
C ALA A 64 0.44 -19.38 8.49
N PRO A 65 -0.85 -19.04 8.30
CA PRO A 65 -1.85 -20.03 7.91
C PRO A 65 -1.43 -20.66 6.58
N PRO A 66 -1.51 -21.99 6.44
CA PRO A 66 -1.09 -22.69 5.23
C PRO A 66 -1.93 -22.33 3.99
N SER A 67 -3.09 -21.68 4.18
CA SER A 67 -3.95 -21.16 3.11
C SER A 67 -3.45 -19.85 2.51
N VAL A 68 -2.41 -19.25 3.07
CA VAL A 68 -1.88 -17.95 2.66
C VAL A 68 -0.69 -18.16 1.72
N ASP A 69 -0.87 -17.87 0.44
CA ASP A 69 0.24 -17.82 -0.51
C ASP A 69 1.07 -16.55 -0.28
N LEU A 70 2.04 -16.66 0.61
CA LEU A 70 2.93 -15.57 1.00
C LEU A 70 3.76 -15.03 -0.18
N ALA A 71 4.11 -15.87 -1.15
CA ALA A 71 4.89 -15.45 -2.31
C ALA A 71 4.03 -14.59 -3.25
N MET A 72 2.79 -15.01 -3.52
CA MET A 72 1.83 -14.22 -4.29
C MET A 72 1.52 -12.89 -3.58
N LEU A 73 1.36 -12.91 -2.26
CA LEU A 73 1.13 -11.70 -1.46
C LEU A 73 2.30 -10.74 -1.50
N MET A 74 3.53 -11.23 -1.30
CA MET A 74 4.75 -10.42 -1.40
C MET A 74 4.84 -9.76 -2.77
N LYS A 75 4.55 -10.49 -3.85
CA LYS A 75 4.55 -9.92 -5.20
C LYS A 75 3.51 -8.81 -5.39
N ILE A 76 2.28 -9.00 -4.89
CA ILE A 76 1.23 -7.96 -4.93
C ILE A 76 1.68 -6.72 -4.15
N PHE A 77 2.34 -6.92 -3.00
CA PHE A 77 2.92 -5.83 -2.21
C PHE A 77 4.02 -5.11 -2.99
N GLU A 78 5.03 -5.82 -3.49
CA GLU A 78 6.15 -5.25 -4.27
C GLU A 78 5.66 -4.46 -5.49
N ASP A 79 4.68 -4.99 -6.23
CA ASP A 79 4.09 -4.30 -7.38
C ASP A 79 3.40 -3.00 -6.95
N ALA A 80 2.63 -3.03 -5.85
CA ALA A 80 1.94 -1.85 -5.34
C ALA A 80 2.91 -0.77 -4.84
N LEU A 81 3.97 -1.20 -4.15
CA LEU A 81 5.02 -0.32 -3.65
C LEU A 81 5.79 0.33 -4.79
N SER A 82 6.14 -0.44 -5.82
CA SER A 82 6.79 0.08 -7.02
C SER A 82 5.95 1.17 -7.71
N GLN A 83 4.62 1.02 -7.75
CA GLN A 83 3.74 2.07 -8.30
C GLN A 83 3.70 3.32 -7.41
N VAL A 84 3.73 3.15 -6.08
CA VAL A 84 3.79 4.26 -5.12
C VAL A 84 5.11 5.03 -5.25
N GLU A 85 6.24 4.33 -5.33
CA GLU A 85 7.56 4.94 -5.52
C GLU A 85 7.64 5.72 -6.83
N LEU A 86 7.16 5.14 -7.93
CA LEU A 86 7.08 5.84 -9.22
C LEU A 86 6.23 7.11 -9.16
N PHE A 87 5.16 7.11 -8.37
CA PHE A 87 4.35 8.31 -8.16
C PHE A 87 5.11 9.38 -7.35
N ILE A 88 5.77 8.97 -6.26
CA ILE A 88 6.57 9.86 -5.42
C ILE A 88 7.72 10.49 -6.23
N ASP A 89 8.47 9.66 -6.96
CA ASP A 89 9.58 10.11 -7.80
C ASP A 89 9.09 11.10 -8.86
N LYS A 90 7.91 10.85 -9.44
CA LYS A 90 7.37 11.77 -10.44
C LYS A 90 6.98 13.12 -9.85
N VAL A 91 6.36 13.14 -8.67
CA VAL A 91 6.05 14.39 -7.96
C VAL A 91 7.34 15.12 -7.57
N ALA A 92 8.36 14.39 -7.13
CA ALA A 92 9.66 14.96 -6.79
C ALA A 92 10.39 15.54 -8.01
N GLU A 93 10.34 14.89 -9.17
CA GLU A 93 10.87 15.37 -10.45
C GLU A 93 10.17 16.68 -10.85
N ASP A 94 8.84 16.71 -10.82
CA ASP A 94 8.07 17.89 -11.18
C ASP A 94 8.30 19.07 -10.21
N ARG A 95 8.69 18.78 -8.96
CA ARG A 95 9.10 19.80 -7.97
C ARG A 95 10.50 20.37 -8.23
N ARG A 96 11.41 19.61 -8.85
CA ARG A 96 12.74 20.13 -9.24
C ARG A 96 12.66 21.14 -10.38
N ASP A 97 11.64 21.03 -11.22
CA ASP A 97 11.31 21.99 -12.27
C ASP A 97 10.66 23.29 -11.72
N GLY A 98 10.43 23.40 -10.40
CA GLY A 98 9.82 24.57 -9.74
C GLY A 98 8.55 24.20 -8.98
N GLU A 99 7.46 24.94 -9.20
CA GLU A 99 6.15 24.56 -8.63
C GLU A 99 5.61 23.27 -9.25
N ILE A 100 5.01 22.43 -8.41
CA ILE A 100 4.33 21.21 -8.84
C ILE A 100 3.19 21.60 -9.81
N ARG A 101 3.39 21.35 -11.10
CA ARG A 101 2.37 21.60 -12.12
C ARG A 101 1.31 20.51 -12.05
N VAL A 102 0.20 20.80 -11.37
CA VAL A 102 -0.94 19.88 -11.20
C VAL A 102 -1.38 19.23 -12.52
N TRP A 103 -1.36 19.96 -13.64
CA TRP A 103 -1.73 19.41 -14.95
C TRP A 103 -0.77 18.32 -15.46
N LYS A 104 0.54 18.41 -15.15
CA LYS A 104 1.56 17.41 -15.52
C LYS A 104 1.37 16.12 -14.72
N LEU A 105 1.03 16.25 -13.43
CA LEU A 105 0.61 15.13 -12.59
C LEU A 105 -0.71 14.51 -13.06
N GLN A 106 -1.72 15.32 -13.39
CA GLN A 106 -2.95 14.81 -13.98
C GLN A 106 -2.68 14.05 -15.28
N TRP A 107 -1.75 14.51 -16.12
CA TRP A 107 -1.40 13.83 -17.36
C TRP A 107 -0.70 12.50 -17.10
N PHE A 108 0.25 12.47 -16.15
CA PHE A 108 0.89 11.23 -15.69
C PHE A 108 -0.13 10.21 -15.19
N LEU A 109 -1.10 10.67 -14.41
CA LEU A 109 -2.18 9.87 -13.85
C LEU A 109 -3.16 9.38 -14.93
N LYS A 110 -3.54 10.24 -15.88
CA LYS A 110 -4.44 9.92 -16.99
C LYS A 110 -3.86 8.91 -17.98
N ASN A 111 -2.53 8.75 -18.06
CA ASN A 111 -1.87 7.84 -19.00
C ASN A 111 -1.97 6.35 -18.60
N GLY A 112 -3.07 5.92 -17.97
CA GLY A 112 -3.29 4.55 -17.48
C GLY A 112 -2.54 4.18 -16.19
N ARG A 113 -1.61 5.03 -15.73
CA ARG A 113 -0.84 4.78 -14.49
C ARG A 113 -1.63 5.01 -13.21
N CYS A 114 -2.58 5.94 -13.20
CA CYS A 114 -3.52 6.06 -12.07
C CYS A 114 -4.36 4.79 -11.94
N ASN A 115 -4.77 4.19 -13.06
CA ASN A 115 -5.51 2.94 -13.04
C ASN A 115 -4.67 1.80 -12.45
N LYS A 116 -3.40 1.67 -12.87
CA LYS A 116 -2.47 0.69 -12.28
C LYS A 116 -2.24 0.94 -10.79
N LEU A 117 -1.97 2.17 -10.37
CA LEU A 117 -1.77 2.49 -8.96
C LEU A 117 -3.03 2.19 -8.13
N ARG A 118 -4.22 2.53 -8.63
CA ARG A 118 -5.50 2.20 -7.98
C ARG A 118 -5.77 0.70 -7.94
N GLU A 119 -5.54 -0.02 -9.03
CA GLU A 119 -5.66 -1.48 -9.11
C GLU A 119 -4.69 -2.17 -8.14
N SER A 120 -3.47 -1.66 -8.03
CA SER A 120 -2.48 -2.14 -7.07
C SER A 120 -2.92 -1.88 -5.63
N LEU A 121 -3.39 -0.68 -5.28
CA LEU A 121 -3.91 -0.37 -3.94
C LEU A 121 -5.15 -1.21 -3.60
N ALA A 122 -6.04 -1.44 -4.56
CA ALA A 122 -7.20 -2.30 -4.38
C ALA A 122 -6.80 -3.76 -4.16
N SER A 123 -5.84 -4.27 -4.94
CA SER A 123 -5.29 -5.62 -4.78
C SER A 123 -4.61 -5.78 -3.42
N LEU A 124 -3.85 -4.77 -2.99
CA LEU A 124 -3.22 -4.71 -1.67
C LEU A 124 -4.25 -4.81 -0.55
N LYS A 125 -5.34 -4.04 -0.67
CA LYS A 125 -6.46 -4.05 0.28
C LYS A 125 -7.09 -5.43 0.38
N ILE A 126 -7.42 -6.06 -0.75
CA ILE A 126 -8.02 -7.41 -0.79
C ILE A 126 -7.08 -8.43 -0.14
N SER A 127 -5.80 -8.35 -0.46
CA SER A 127 -4.75 -9.20 0.10
C SER A 127 -4.64 -9.09 1.62
N ILE A 128 -4.63 -7.87 2.17
CA ILE A 128 -4.58 -7.66 3.63
C ILE A 128 -5.84 -8.22 4.29
N ILE A 129 -7.03 -8.02 3.69
CA ILE A 129 -8.28 -8.59 4.20
C ILE A 129 -8.22 -10.12 4.19
N ALA A 130 -7.68 -10.74 3.14
CA ALA A 130 -7.53 -12.19 3.05
C ALA A 130 -6.58 -12.74 4.12
N ILE A 131 -5.47 -12.05 4.41
CA ILE A 131 -4.57 -12.39 5.52
C ILE A 131 -5.36 -12.34 6.84
N VAL A 132 -6.03 -11.22 7.14
CA VAL A 132 -6.81 -11.06 8.38
C VAL A 132 -7.89 -12.15 8.50
N ALA A 133 -8.59 -12.46 7.42
CA ALA A 133 -9.62 -13.50 7.38
C ALA A 133 -9.03 -14.91 7.61
N ALA A 134 -7.88 -15.21 7.01
CA ALA A 134 -7.21 -16.49 7.19
C ALA A 134 -6.75 -16.68 8.65
N TYR A 135 -6.21 -15.63 9.27
CA TYR A 135 -5.77 -15.69 10.66
C TYR A 135 -6.91 -15.74 11.66
N THR A 136 -7.97 -14.94 11.46
CA THR A 136 -9.18 -15.05 12.31
C THR A 136 -9.79 -16.44 12.20
N SER A 137 -9.90 -16.99 10.99
CA SER A 137 -10.40 -18.37 10.79
C SER A 137 -9.49 -19.44 11.39
N TYR A 138 -8.18 -19.20 11.48
CA TYR A 138 -7.21 -20.11 12.10
C TYR A 138 -7.32 -20.09 13.63
N VAL A 139 -7.50 -18.91 14.24
CA VAL A 139 -7.66 -18.74 15.69
C VAL A 139 -8.95 -19.38 16.22
N TYR A 140 -10.02 -19.41 15.43
CA TYR A 140 -11.31 -20.04 15.81
C TYR A 140 -11.43 -21.53 15.46
N ARG A 141 -10.35 -22.18 14.98
CA ARG A 141 -10.37 -23.61 14.59
C ARG A 141 -9.65 -24.53 15.56
N PHE A 142 -9.33 -24.05 16.77
CA PHE A 142 -8.78 -24.81 17.89
C PHE A 142 -9.70 -24.75 19.10
#